data_AF-A0A820AKV7-F1
#
_entry.id   AF-A0A820AKV7-F1
#
_cell.length_a   1.000
_cell.length_b   1.000
_cell.length_c   1.000
_cell.angle_alpha   90.00
_cell.angle_beta   90.00
_cell.angle_gamma   90.00
#
_symmetry.space_group_name_H-M   'P 1'
#
loop_
_entity.id
_entity.type
_entity.pdbx_description
1 polymer ?
#
loop_
_entity_poly.entity_id
_entity_poly.type
_entity_poly.pdbx_seq_one_letter_code
_entity_poly.pdbx_strand_id
1 'polypeptide(L)'
;MLTNVIYLIFLLPSLVTGCGITTHIEVSHRAQDLWLHQPTYRNYILQHQDALQGGSPYPDTMYDSVCYHGNLHQIAEDTNWYPFMKVAIEYMRDRYPPPLQSDNIQGQKFLTFLLGTASHQIADAVWHGSLTGCPNGFIDATAWESFDG
;
A
#
# COMPACT_ATOMS: atom_id res chain seq x y z
N MET A 1 32.98 32.55 -17.89
CA MET A 1 33.14 31.30 -17.11
C MET A 1 32.07 31.10 -16.04
N LEU A 2 31.51 32.14 -15.41
CA LEU A 2 30.46 32.00 -14.38
C LEU A 2 29.09 31.55 -14.91
N THR A 3 28.75 31.86 -16.16
CA THR A 3 27.45 31.51 -16.76
C THR A 3 27.27 30.01 -17.02
N ASN A 4 28.34 29.25 -17.27
CA ASN A 4 28.26 27.81 -17.53
C ASN A 4 28.08 26.98 -16.25
N VAL A 5 28.45 27.52 -15.08
CA VAL A 5 28.32 26.84 -13.78
C VAL A 5 26.86 26.84 -13.31
N ILE A 6 26.08 27.88 -13.67
CA ILE A 6 24.67 28.00 -13.27
C ILE A 6 23.80 26.95 -13.99
N TYR A 7 24.09 26.63 -15.26
CA TYR A 7 23.35 25.60 -16.00
C TYR A 7 23.60 24.17 -15.48
N LEU A 8 24.79 23.91 -14.91
CA LEU A 8 25.12 22.61 -14.31
C LEU A 8 24.36 22.34 -13.01
N ILE A 9 23.95 23.38 -12.28
CA ILE A 9 23.15 23.24 -11.05
C ILE A 9 21.70 22.82 -11.37
N PHE A 10 21.17 23.18 -12.54
CA PHE A 10 19.85 22.73 -13.02
C PHE A 10 19.84 21.31 -13.63
N LEU A 11 21.02 20.69 -13.80
CA LEU A 11 21.17 19.34 -14.34
C LEU A 11 21.46 18.28 -13.26
N LEU A 12 21.48 18.66 -11.98
CA LEU A 12 21.44 17.70 -10.90
C LEU A 12 19.97 17.27 -10.76
N PRO A 13 19.57 16.06 -11.23
CA PRO A 13 18.30 15.52 -10.76
C PRO A 13 18.42 15.48 -9.24
N SER A 14 17.58 16.25 -8.56
CA SER A 14 17.28 15.97 -7.16
C SER A 14 16.99 14.47 -7.12
N LEU A 15 17.76 13.71 -6.34
CA LEU A 15 17.48 12.31 -6.04
C LEU A 15 16.19 12.29 -5.23
N VAL A 16 15.06 12.48 -5.89
CA VAL A 16 13.74 12.41 -5.28
C VAL A 16 13.47 10.92 -5.15
N THR A 17 13.69 10.40 -3.95
CA THR A 17 13.16 9.11 -3.55
C THR A 17 11.66 9.32 -3.32
N GLY A 18 10.84 9.01 -4.34
CA GLY A 18 9.39 8.96 -4.21
C GLY A 18 8.90 7.52 -4.03
N CYS A 19 7.99 7.31 -3.07
CA CYS A 19 7.09 6.16 -3.08
C CYS A 19 5.90 6.61 -3.95
N GLY A 20 5.70 5.98 -5.10
CA GLY A 20 4.57 6.32 -5.97
C GLY A 20 3.86 5.05 -6.43
N ILE A 21 2.86 5.19 -7.30
CA ILE A 21 1.99 4.11 -7.78
C ILE A 21 2.76 2.82 -8.10
N THR A 22 3.81 2.92 -8.93
CA THR A 22 4.61 1.76 -9.34
C THR A 22 5.35 1.12 -8.17
N THR A 23 5.84 1.92 -7.21
CA THR A 23 6.54 1.42 -6.02
C THR A 23 5.62 0.57 -5.16
N HIS A 24 4.40 1.04 -4.88
CA HIS A 24 3.46 0.27 -4.05
C HIS A 24 2.98 -1.02 -4.73
N ILE A 25 2.78 -0.99 -6.05
CA ILE A 25 2.46 -2.19 -6.83
C ILE A 25 3.61 -3.18 -6.73
N GLU A 26 4.86 -2.74 -6.93
CA GLU A 26 6.03 -3.62 -6.91
C GLU A 26 6.27 -4.22 -5.51
N VAL A 27 6.14 -3.42 -4.45
CA VAL A 27 6.25 -3.91 -3.07
C VAL A 27 5.20 -4.99 -2.79
N SER A 28 3.94 -4.74 -3.15
CA SER A 28 2.84 -5.69 -2.93
C SER A 28 3.03 -6.97 -3.77
N HIS A 29 3.48 -6.82 -5.02
CA HIS A 29 3.77 -7.93 -5.91
C HIS A 29 4.91 -8.79 -5.36
N ARG A 30 5.99 -8.21 -4.85
CA ARG A 30 7.08 -8.98 -4.21
C ARG A 30 6.63 -9.65 -2.92
N ALA A 31 5.79 -8.99 -2.13
CA ALA A 31 5.30 -9.53 -0.87
C ALA A 31 4.48 -10.81 -1.06
N GLN A 32 3.88 -11.05 -2.23
CA GLN A 32 3.06 -12.24 -2.51
C GLN A 32 3.83 -13.56 -2.32
N ASP A 33 5.15 -13.54 -2.52
CA ASP A 33 6.01 -14.72 -2.40
C ASP A 33 6.28 -15.08 -0.92
N LEU A 34 6.01 -14.17 0.02
CA LEU A 34 6.19 -14.38 1.46
C LEU A 34 5.00 -15.11 2.12
N TRP A 35 3.87 -15.26 1.42
CA TRP A 35 2.65 -15.90 1.95
C TRP A 35 2.72 -17.44 2.00
N LEU A 36 3.90 -18.01 2.19
CA LEU A 36 4.15 -19.46 2.14
C LEU A 36 3.38 -20.24 3.22
N HIS A 37 3.13 -19.62 4.37
CA HIS A 37 2.43 -20.24 5.50
C HIS A 37 0.91 -20.02 5.48
N GLN A 38 0.39 -19.35 4.46
CA GLN A 38 -1.03 -18.97 4.34
C GLN A 38 -1.55 -19.29 2.92
N PRO A 39 -1.63 -20.58 2.54
CA PRO A 39 -1.88 -21.00 1.16
C PRO A 39 -3.21 -20.51 0.58
N THR A 40 -4.23 -20.36 1.42
CA THR A 40 -5.54 -19.84 1.02
C THR A 40 -5.46 -18.39 0.56
N TYR A 41 -4.84 -17.51 1.37
CA TYR A 41 -4.67 -16.11 1.00
C TYR A 41 -3.72 -15.95 -0.19
N ARG A 42 -2.64 -16.75 -0.23
CA ARG A 42 -1.74 -16.80 -1.38
C ARG A 42 -2.49 -17.14 -2.68
N ASN A 43 -3.39 -18.11 -2.64
CA ASN A 43 -4.20 -18.45 -3.81
C ASN A 43 -5.10 -17.30 -4.25
N TYR A 44 -5.77 -16.60 -3.33
CA TYR A 44 -6.59 -15.44 -3.69
C TYR A 44 -5.74 -14.31 -4.31
N ILE A 45 -4.55 -14.06 -3.76
CA ILE A 45 -3.62 -13.04 -4.31
C ILE A 45 -3.19 -13.41 -5.74
N LEU A 46 -2.80 -14.66 -5.96
CA LEU A 46 -2.35 -15.11 -7.28
C LEU A 46 -3.47 -15.16 -8.32
N GLN A 47 -4.70 -15.46 -7.91
CA GLN A 47 -5.87 -15.50 -8.79
C GLN A 47 -6.43 -14.12 -9.11
N HIS A 48 -6.24 -13.14 -8.21
CA HIS A 48 -6.86 -11.81 -8.29
C HIS A 48 -5.80 -10.69 -8.27
N GLN A 49 -4.80 -10.80 -9.13
CA GLN A 49 -3.74 -9.79 -9.28
C GLN A 49 -4.28 -8.41 -9.67
N ASP A 50 -5.40 -8.36 -10.40
CA ASP A 50 -6.10 -7.11 -10.72
C ASP A 50 -6.56 -6.38 -9.45
N ALA A 51 -7.09 -7.12 -8.48
CA ALA A 51 -7.50 -6.57 -7.20
C ALA A 51 -6.29 -6.13 -6.36
N LEU A 52 -5.21 -6.92 -6.34
CA LEU A 52 -3.98 -6.56 -5.63
C LEU A 52 -3.42 -5.25 -6.19
N GLN A 53 -3.20 -5.19 -7.50
CA GLN A 53 -2.68 -4.00 -8.19
C GLN A 53 -3.59 -2.77 -8.05
N GLY A 54 -4.91 -2.98 -7.97
CA GLY A 54 -5.85 -1.89 -7.71
C GLY A 54 -5.79 -1.37 -6.27
N GLY A 55 -5.59 -2.24 -5.28
CA GLY A 55 -5.51 -1.88 -3.87
C GLY A 55 -4.19 -1.24 -3.46
N SER A 56 -3.09 -1.65 -4.09
CA SER A 56 -1.73 -1.19 -3.76
C SER A 56 -1.51 0.32 -3.88
N PRO A 57 -1.96 1.02 -4.93
CA PRO A 57 -1.83 2.47 -5.02
C PRO A 57 -3.09 3.20 -4.55
N TYR A 58 -4.15 2.48 -4.15
CA TYR A 58 -5.48 3.05 -3.92
C TYR A 58 -5.46 4.31 -3.04
N PRO A 59 -4.74 4.32 -1.90
CA PRO A 59 -4.73 5.50 -1.05
C PRO A 59 -4.21 6.75 -1.75
N ASP A 60 -3.22 6.63 -2.63
CA ASP A 60 -2.64 7.77 -3.35
C ASP A 60 -3.44 8.25 -4.56
N THR A 61 -4.42 7.47 -5.03
CA THR A 61 -5.03 7.70 -6.35
C THR A 61 -5.69 9.07 -6.52
N MET A 62 -6.16 9.70 -5.45
CA MET A 62 -6.90 10.97 -5.52
C MET A 62 -6.12 12.19 -5.03
N TYR A 63 -4.81 12.07 -4.82
CA TYR A 63 -3.95 13.22 -4.53
C TYR A 63 -3.66 14.02 -5.80
N ASP A 64 -3.48 13.33 -6.93
CA ASP A 64 -3.10 13.94 -8.20
C ASP A 64 -4.27 14.70 -8.86
N SER A 65 -3.95 15.81 -9.52
CA SER A 65 -4.87 16.61 -10.33
C SER A 65 -5.52 15.86 -11.51
N VAL A 66 -4.98 14.71 -11.91
CA VAL A 66 -5.53 13.82 -12.93
C VAL A 66 -6.83 13.17 -12.43
N CYS A 67 -6.89 12.79 -11.16
CA CYS A 67 -8.05 12.11 -10.57
C CYS A 67 -8.94 13.10 -9.83
N TYR A 68 -10.11 13.39 -10.39
CA TYR A 68 -11.08 14.34 -9.83
C TYR A 68 -10.48 15.72 -9.48
N HIS A 69 -9.41 16.13 -10.16
CA HIS A 69 -8.68 17.37 -9.89
C HIS A 69 -8.14 17.47 -8.45
N GLY A 70 -7.83 16.35 -7.80
CA GLY A 70 -7.37 16.32 -6.40
C GLY A 70 -8.43 16.71 -5.37
N ASN A 71 -9.70 16.91 -5.79
CA ASN A 71 -10.77 17.36 -4.88
C ASN A 71 -11.13 16.34 -3.81
N LEU A 72 -10.70 15.08 -3.97
CA LEU A 72 -10.92 14.01 -3.01
C LEU A 72 -9.67 13.71 -2.18
N HIS A 73 -8.66 14.57 -2.21
CA HIS A 73 -7.39 14.39 -1.48
C HIS A 73 -7.60 14.02 -0.01
N GLN A 74 -8.43 14.77 0.73
CA GLN A 74 -8.68 14.49 2.15
C GLN A 74 -9.41 13.15 2.36
N ILE A 75 -10.29 12.77 1.44
CA ILE A 75 -11.01 11.50 1.51
C ILE A 75 -10.07 10.32 1.21
N ALA A 76 -9.14 10.51 0.27
CA ALA A 76 -8.10 9.53 -0.01
C ALA A 76 -7.12 9.39 1.16
N GLU A 77 -6.76 10.49 1.81
CA GLU A 77 -5.96 10.50 3.04
C GLU A 77 -6.59 9.64 4.14
N ASP A 78 -7.92 9.66 4.32
CA ASP A 78 -8.58 8.79 5.31
C ASP A 78 -8.30 7.29 5.06
N THR A 79 -8.06 6.89 3.82
CA THR A 79 -7.78 5.50 3.44
C THR A 79 -6.35 5.06 3.76
N ASN A 80 -5.45 5.99 4.13
CA ASN A 80 -4.10 5.68 4.60
C ASN A 80 -4.05 5.18 6.05
N TRP A 81 -5.15 5.30 6.79
CA TRP A 81 -5.14 5.09 8.23
C TRP A 81 -5.94 3.86 8.67
N TYR A 82 -5.58 3.35 9.85
CA TYR A 82 -6.22 2.18 10.47
C TYR A 82 -7.76 2.21 10.51
N PRO A 83 -8.44 3.35 10.77
CA PRO A 83 -9.91 3.39 10.79
C PRO A 83 -10.56 2.90 9.49
N PHE A 84 -9.99 3.23 8.32
CA PHE A 84 -10.48 2.73 7.04
C PHE A 84 -10.40 1.21 6.97
N MET A 85 -9.23 0.64 7.29
CA MET A 85 -9.03 -0.81 7.26
C MET A 85 -9.98 -1.54 8.21
N LYS A 86 -10.21 -1.00 9.40
CA LYS A 86 -11.17 -1.56 10.35
C LYS A 86 -12.58 -1.63 9.75
N VAL A 87 -13.09 -0.50 9.25
CA VAL A 87 -14.43 -0.44 8.65
C VAL A 87 -14.54 -1.32 7.41
N ALA A 88 -13.50 -1.36 6.58
CA ALA A 88 -13.48 -2.19 5.37
C ALA A 88 -13.51 -3.69 5.70
N ILE A 89 -12.79 -4.13 6.74
CA ILE A 89 -12.83 -5.51 7.21
C ILE A 89 -14.19 -5.85 7.82
N GLU A 90 -14.78 -4.95 8.61
CA GLU A 90 -16.15 -5.13 9.14
C GLU A 90 -17.15 -5.27 7.99
N TYR A 91 -17.12 -4.37 7.00
CA TYR A 91 -17.94 -4.46 5.80
C TYR A 91 -17.72 -5.77 5.03
N MET A 92 -16.47 -6.21 4.89
CA MET A 92 -16.15 -7.48 4.24
C MET A 92 -16.82 -8.65 4.98
N ARG A 93 -16.71 -8.70 6.31
CA ARG A 93 -17.26 -9.81 7.11
C ARG A 93 -18.77 -9.87 7.04
N ASP A 94 -19.43 -8.73 6.94
CA ASP A 94 -20.88 -8.65 6.80
C ASP A 94 -21.34 -9.01 5.38
N ARG A 95 -20.63 -8.55 4.35
CA ARG A 95 -21.03 -8.72 2.95
C ARG A 95 -20.59 -10.04 2.32
N TYR A 96 -19.42 -10.53 2.75
CA TYR A 96 -18.71 -11.70 2.25
C TYR A 96 -18.18 -12.54 3.43
N PRO A 97 -19.08 -13.16 4.22
CA PRO A 97 -18.69 -13.84 5.44
C PRO A 97 -17.71 -14.98 5.15
N PRO A 98 -16.62 -15.11 5.93
CA PRO A 98 -15.72 -16.25 5.83
C PRO A 98 -16.40 -17.56 6.28
N PRO A 99 -15.94 -18.73 5.78
CA PRO A 99 -14.84 -18.89 4.85
C PRO A 99 -15.22 -18.47 3.42
N LEU A 100 -14.31 -17.76 2.73
CA LEU A 100 -14.52 -17.38 1.34
C LEU A 100 -14.41 -18.62 0.45
N GLN A 101 -15.55 -19.21 0.12
CA GLN A 101 -15.62 -20.35 -0.80
C GLN A 101 -15.14 -19.94 -2.20
N SER A 102 -14.81 -20.95 -3.02
CA SER A 102 -14.21 -20.75 -4.36
C SER A 102 -15.12 -19.98 -5.32
N ASP A 103 -16.44 -20.01 -5.12
CA ASP A 103 -17.44 -19.30 -5.90
C ASP A 103 -17.64 -17.83 -5.45
N ASN A 104 -17.20 -17.46 -4.25
CA ASN A 104 -17.26 -16.08 -3.77
C ASN A 104 -16.09 -15.23 -4.30
N ILE A 105 -16.03 -15.09 -5.62
CA ILE A 105 -14.98 -14.34 -6.32
C ILE A 105 -14.92 -12.88 -5.87
N GLN A 106 -16.06 -12.25 -5.61
CA GLN A 106 -16.10 -10.85 -5.18
C GLN A 106 -15.52 -10.67 -3.77
N GLY A 107 -15.82 -11.58 -2.84
CA GLY A 107 -15.20 -11.58 -1.51
C GLY A 107 -13.70 -11.82 -1.56
N GLN A 108 -13.24 -12.74 -2.43
CA GLN A 108 -11.80 -12.98 -2.62
C GLN A 108 -11.09 -11.76 -3.22
N LYS A 109 -11.67 -11.13 -4.26
CA LYS A 109 -11.15 -9.89 -4.84
C LYS A 109 -11.12 -8.76 -3.82
N PHE A 110 -12.19 -8.59 -3.04
CA PHE A 110 -12.25 -7.56 -2.02
C PHE A 110 -11.17 -7.76 -0.95
N LEU A 111 -10.98 -8.99 -0.48
CA LEU A 111 -9.89 -9.32 0.44
C LEU A 111 -8.51 -9.03 -0.19
N THR A 112 -8.29 -9.47 -1.43
CA THR A 112 -7.02 -9.23 -2.13
C THR A 112 -6.75 -7.73 -2.33
N PHE A 113 -7.78 -6.93 -2.63
CA PHE A 113 -7.69 -5.48 -2.68
C PHE A 113 -7.27 -4.89 -1.33
N LEU A 114 -7.91 -5.31 -0.23
CA LEU A 114 -7.54 -4.86 1.12
C LEU A 114 -6.12 -5.26 1.52
N LEU A 115 -5.63 -6.42 1.07
CA LEU A 115 -4.23 -6.83 1.28
C LEU A 115 -3.26 -5.91 0.51
N GLY A 116 -3.62 -5.48 -0.71
CA GLY A 116 -2.88 -4.46 -1.45
C GLY A 116 -2.84 -3.12 -0.69
N THR A 117 -3.98 -2.67 -0.18
CA THR A 117 -4.06 -1.43 0.62
C THR A 117 -3.29 -1.54 1.93
N ALA A 118 -3.32 -2.68 2.61
CA ALA A 118 -2.50 -2.90 3.80
C ALA A 118 -1.00 -2.84 3.48
N SER A 119 -0.58 -3.42 2.35
CA SER A 119 0.81 -3.32 1.88
C SER A 119 1.22 -1.87 1.60
N HIS A 120 0.31 -1.04 1.09
CA HIS A 120 0.55 0.39 0.91
C HIS A 120 0.85 1.08 2.24
N GLN A 121 -0.07 0.96 3.20
CA GLN A 121 0.03 1.62 4.51
C GLN A 121 1.32 1.23 5.26
N ILE A 122 1.70 -0.05 5.20
CA ILE A 122 2.93 -0.55 5.81
C ILE A 122 4.17 0.02 5.09
N ALA A 123 4.18 0.01 3.76
CA ALA A 123 5.29 0.54 2.98
C ALA A 123 5.50 2.03 3.25
N ASP A 124 4.42 2.81 3.35
CA ASP A 124 4.48 4.24 3.64
C ASP A 124 4.91 4.53 5.07
N ALA A 125 4.43 3.77 6.06
CA ALA A 125 4.91 3.91 7.43
C ALA A 125 6.43 3.69 7.53
N VAL A 126 6.97 2.68 6.83
CA VAL A 126 8.41 2.41 6.76
C VAL A 126 9.15 3.50 5.99
N TRP A 127 8.60 3.94 4.86
CA TRP A 127 9.22 4.95 4.00
C TRP A 127 9.32 6.30 4.70
N HIS A 128 8.19 6.81 5.21
CA HIS A 128 8.14 8.05 5.98
C HIS A 128 8.88 7.94 7.31
N GLY A 129 8.82 6.78 7.96
CA GLY A 129 9.62 6.48 9.13
C GLY A 129 11.12 6.59 8.83
N SER A 130 11.58 6.04 7.71
CA SER A 130 12.99 6.09 7.29
C SER A 130 13.47 7.52 7.03
N LEU A 131 12.60 8.36 6.47
CA LEU A 131 12.88 9.78 6.25
C LEU A 131 12.93 10.60 7.55
N THR A 132 12.26 10.13 8.61
CA THR A 132 12.16 10.82 9.91
C THR A 132 13.07 10.23 11.00
N GLY A 133 13.89 9.22 10.66
CA GLY A 133 14.82 8.56 11.60
C GLY A 133 14.19 7.43 12.43
N CYS A 134 13.01 6.94 12.04
CA CYS A 134 12.29 5.82 12.64
C CYS A 134 11.93 4.77 11.58
N PRO A 135 12.93 4.10 10.96
CA PRO A 135 12.76 3.35 9.70
C PRO A 135 11.71 2.24 9.73
N ASN A 136 11.51 1.59 10.87
CA ASN A 136 10.50 0.54 11.01
C ASN A 136 9.30 0.99 11.86
N GLY A 137 9.29 2.24 12.34
CA GLY A 137 8.19 2.81 13.10
C GLY A 137 7.66 1.88 14.20
N PHE A 138 6.35 1.67 14.16
CA PHE A 138 5.62 0.79 15.08
C PHE A 138 5.74 -0.70 14.74
N ILE A 139 6.27 -1.06 13.55
CA ILE A 139 6.44 -2.46 13.13
C ILE A 139 7.42 -3.17 14.05
N ASP A 140 8.57 -2.57 14.35
CA ASP A 140 9.54 -3.14 15.29
C ASP A 140 8.93 -3.31 16.68
N ALA A 141 8.17 -2.31 17.15
CA ALA A 141 7.50 -2.40 18.45
C ALA A 141 6.46 -3.52 18.50
N THR A 142 5.63 -3.65 17.45
CA THR A 142 4.63 -4.74 17.37
C THR A 142 5.26 -6.10 17.14
N ALA A 143 6.36 -6.18 16.39
CA ALA A 143 7.08 -7.43 16.17
C ALA A 143 7.72 -7.92 17.47
N TRP A 144 8.32 -7.01 18.23
CA TRP A 144 8.86 -7.30 19.55
C TRP A 144 7.77 -7.80 20.49
N GLU A 145 6.66 -7.07 20.63
CA GLU A 145 5.57 -7.43 21.55
C GLU A 145 4.81 -8.70 21.14
N SER A 146 4.63 -8.94 19.83
CA SER A 146 3.80 -10.04 19.33
C SER A 146 4.58 -11.32 19.04
N PHE A 147 5.90 -11.23 18.81
CA PHE A 147 6.73 -12.35 18.36
C PHE A 147 8.03 -12.52 19.16
N ASP A 148 8.19 -11.82 20.29
CA ASP A 148 9.27 -12.01 21.27
C ASP A 148 10.70 -11.74 20.73
N GLY A 149 10.81 -10.92 19.68
CA GLY A 149 12.09 -10.48 19.09
C GLY A 149 12.70 -11.44 18.08
#